data_AF-A0A7X0UDR9-F1
#
_entry.id   AF-A0A7X0UDR9-F1
#
_cell.length_a   1.000
_cell.length_b   1.000
_cell.length_c   1.000
_cell.angle_alpha   90.00
_cell.angle_beta   90.00
_cell.angle_gamma   90.00
#
_symmetry.space_group_name_H-M   'P 1'
#
loop_
_entity.id
_entity.type
_entity.pdbx_description
1 polymer ?
#
loop_
_entity_poly.entity_id
_entity_poly.type
_entity_poly.pdbx_seq_one_letter_code
_entity_poly.pdbx_strand_id
1 'polypeptide(L)'
;MPATIWPAYELPVMMLNRAFHNQAPSNASLNSQMAAAGTTDASTKAFALQFGASFASLTEDELATKILGNMGVLPNADLQTAVKDYLVAVGKANVGIVALQLGQILSNLENAIGDQAVYSAAALAWNNELTASYNYSANPNNIEPSPVGPIGLPGLTVLLTSGSDTVTSAQTSDRNDTILADTAGMLSSADVVDGGRGTDTLRAALEANAVVSPVLRSVENVFIKAGAGAEFVASGASGLVDLRVDAAAGSATFSGVNLATTVGIQNSSAGGALTVKFAGATGTADAANVVFADATGNDEIIVAGVETLFVRSTAGNVAATTTNQARITADQAEKITFFGSQALTTTVTGAKLSVIDAGSLGKALDLTLAGTAGVSIGINAQAAHKLTLGAGADTVSIASLAGMVAQNMDISTSATLDASAIQVVGFASGTDMLKLTSSNPATKATPGSAELAGIAASSSLLAAATMAATTGGANKAIAFRYGADTYILVNDGAAVLGENDSLVKLTGVTALAEASWTVA
;
A
#
# COMPACT_ATOMS: atom_id res chain seq x y z
N MET A 1 2.55 -35.26 -17.38
CA MET A 1 3.54 -34.17 -17.52
C MET A 1 2.79 -32.87 -17.72
N PRO A 2 3.03 -31.85 -16.89
CA PRO A 2 2.68 -30.48 -17.27
C PRO A 2 3.33 -30.14 -18.61
N ALA A 3 2.76 -29.17 -19.32
CA ALA A 3 3.19 -28.78 -20.65
C ALA A 3 4.73 -28.62 -20.71
N THR A 4 5.33 -29.26 -21.70
CA THR A 4 6.76 -29.30 -22.00
C THR A 4 7.38 -27.91 -22.09
N ILE A 5 8.15 -27.50 -21.08
CA ILE A 5 9.00 -26.31 -21.16
C ILE A 5 10.49 -26.67 -21.26
N TRP A 6 10.95 -27.87 -20.87
CA TRP A 6 12.38 -28.22 -20.88
C TRP A 6 12.72 -29.57 -21.53
N PRO A 7 13.97 -29.75 -22.01
CA PRO A 7 14.47 -31.06 -22.40
C PRO A 7 14.45 -32.05 -21.22
N ALA A 8 13.98 -33.27 -21.48
CA ALA A 8 13.80 -34.31 -20.45
C ALA A 8 15.07 -34.68 -19.66
N TYR A 9 16.27 -34.34 -20.17
CA TYR A 9 17.55 -34.65 -19.54
C TYR A 9 17.96 -33.65 -18.43
N GLU A 10 17.31 -32.49 -18.31
CA GLU A 10 17.66 -31.46 -17.31
C GLU A 10 16.92 -31.69 -15.98
N LEU A 11 15.76 -32.33 -16.05
CA LEU A 11 14.86 -32.61 -14.94
C LEU A 11 15.51 -33.43 -13.80
N PRO A 12 16.31 -34.49 -14.06
CA PRO A 12 16.92 -35.29 -12.99
C PRO A 12 17.85 -34.48 -12.09
N VAL A 13 18.61 -33.52 -12.66
CA VAL A 13 19.50 -32.66 -11.89
C VAL A 13 18.69 -31.75 -10.96
N MET A 14 17.61 -31.15 -11.47
CA MET A 14 16.71 -30.32 -10.66
C MET A 14 16.05 -31.12 -9.53
N MET A 15 15.51 -32.30 -9.85
CA MET A 15 14.85 -33.18 -8.88
C MET A 15 15.79 -33.58 -7.74
N LEU A 16 17.04 -33.93 -8.05
CA LEU A 16 18.01 -34.32 -7.03
C LEU A 16 18.43 -33.16 -6.13
N ASN A 17 18.72 -31.98 -6.70
CA ASN A 17 19.06 -30.81 -5.89
C ASN A 17 17.90 -30.40 -4.97
N ARG A 18 16.67 -30.43 -5.47
CA ARG A 18 15.48 -30.12 -4.66
C ARG A 18 15.20 -31.19 -3.61
N ALA A 19 15.24 -32.46 -3.96
CA ALA A 19 14.98 -33.55 -3.02
C ALA A 19 15.98 -33.59 -1.85
N PHE A 20 17.26 -33.28 -2.08
CA PHE A 20 18.30 -33.39 -1.05
C PHE A 20 18.64 -32.07 -0.36
N HIS A 21 18.76 -30.98 -1.11
CA HIS A 21 19.20 -29.68 -0.58
C HIS A 21 18.05 -28.69 -0.40
N ASN A 22 16.89 -28.93 -1.04
CA ASN A 22 15.81 -27.95 -1.11
C ASN A 22 16.28 -26.59 -1.68
N GLN A 23 17.18 -26.66 -2.67
CA GLN A 23 17.81 -25.51 -3.33
C GLN A 23 17.92 -25.76 -4.82
N ALA A 24 18.01 -24.68 -5.60
CA ALA A 24 18.49 -24.75 -6.98
C ALA A 24 19.99 -24.49 -7.03
N PRO A 25 20.74 -25.23 -7.86
CA PRO A 25 22.16 -24.98 -8.05
C PRO A 25 22.40 -23.61 -8.71
N SER A 26 23.60 -23.03 -8.54
CA SER A 26 24.02 -21.88 -9.36
C SER A 26 24.11 -22.26 -10.84
N ASN A 27 24.18 -21.26 -11.74
CA ASN A 27 24.30 -21.53 -13.17
C ASN A 27 25.52 -22.39 -13.53
N ALA A 28 26.68 -22.07 -12.95
CA ALA A 28 27.90 -22.84 -13.14
C ALA A 28 27.75 -24.28 -12.62
N SER A 29 27.10 -24.46 -11.47
CA SER A 29 26.87 -25.78 -10.88
C SER A 29 25.89 -26.61 -11.70
N LEU A 30 24.82 -26.00 -12.22
CA LEU A 30 23.88 -26.66 -13.11
C LEU A 30 24.59 -27.21 -14.35
N ASN A 31 25.36 -26.37 -15.04
CA ASN A 31 26.08 -26.77 -16.25
C ASN A 31 27.06 -27.94 -15.99
N SER A 32 27.78 -27.88 -14.88
CA SER A 32 28.69 -28.96 -14.46
C SER A 32 27.94 -30.26 -14.15
N GLN A 33 26.83 -30.18 -13.42
CA GLN A 33 26.02 -31.34 -13.06
C GLN A 33 25.30 -31.95 -14.27
N MET A 34 24.82 -31.15 -15.22
CA MET A 34 24.24 -31.64 -16.47
C MET A 34 25.29 -32.38 -17.32
N ALA A 35 26.51 -31.85 -17.40
CA ALA A 35 27.60 -32.53 -18.09
C ALA A 35 27.94 -33.90 -17.44
N ALA A 36 27.88 -33.99 -16.12
CA ALA A 36 28.07 -35.24 -15.39
C ALA A 36 26.90 -36.22 -15.54
N ALA A 37 25.66 -35.72 -15.55
CA ALA A 37 24.44 -36.52 -15.72
C ALA A 37 24.30 -37.10 -17.14
N GLY A 38 24.80 -36.39 -18.14
CA GLY A 38 24.62 -36.77 -19.54
C GLY A 38 23.15 -36.76 -19.98
N THR A 39 22.84 -37.41 -21.10
CA THR A 39 21.50 -37.36 -21.72
C THR A 39 20.80 -38.72 -21.81
N THR A 40 21.43 -39.79 -21.30
CA THR A 40 20.87 -41.16 -21.35
C THR A 40 20.31 -41.57 -20.01
N ASP A 41 19.34 -42.49 -19.99
CA ASP A 41 18.80 -43.04 -18.73
C ASP A 41 19.90 -43.69 -17.86
N ALA A 42 20.85 -44.40 -18.49
CA ALA A 42 21.97 -45.02 -17.80
C ALA A 42 22.90 -43.98 -17.14
N SER A 43 23.25 -42.91 -17.85
CA SER A 43 24.11 -41.84 -17.32
C SER A 43 23.41 -41.06 -16.20
N THR A 44 22.11 -40.78 -16.35
CA THR A 44 21.30 -40.13 -15.32
C THR A 44 21.22 -40.97 -14.05
N LYS A 45 21.02 -42.29 -14.16
CA LYS A 45 21.02 -43.21 -13.00
C LYS A 45 22.39 -43.27 -12.33
N ALA A 46 23.48 -43.29 -13.10
CA ALA A 46 24.83 -43.24 -12.57
C ALA A 46 25.09 -41.94 -11.80
N PHE A 47 24.64 -40.80 -12.33
CA PHE A 47 24.72 -39.51 -11.64
C PHE A 47 23.87 -39.49 -10.37
N ALA A 48 22.64 -40.02 -10.41
CA ALA A 48 21.79 -40.11 -9.22
C ALA A 48 22.44 -40.94 -8.11
N LEU A 49 23.07 -42.07 -8.43
CA LEU A 49 23.84 -42.87 -7.47
C LEU A 49 25.00 -42.05 -6.86
N GLN A 50 25.77 -41.37 -7.70
CA GLN A 50 26.87 -40.53 -7.25
C GLN A 50 26.39 -39.37 -6.37
N PHE A 51 25.28 -38.73 -6.72
CA PHE A 51 24.68 -37.64 -5.95
C PHE A 51 24.19 -38.14 -4.59
N GLY A 52 23.49 -39.27 -4.54
CA GLY A 52 23.01 -39.87 -3.30
C GLY A 52 24.14 -40.31 -2.36
N ALA A 53 25.30 -40.68 -2.90
CA ALA A 53 26.44 -41.12 -2.11
C ALA A 53 26.97 -40.07 -1.12
N SER A 54 26.80 -38.77 -1.40
CA SER A 54 27.18 -37.69 -0.46
C SER A 54 26.33 -37.65 0.81
N PHE A 55 25.23 -38.41 0.86
CA PHE A 55 24.32 -38.51 2.00
C PHE A 55 24.40 -39.86 2.72
N ALA A 56 25.41 -40.68 2.42
CA ALA A 56 25.55 -42.03 2.99
C ALA A 56 25.69 -42.07 4.53
N SER A 57 26.03 -40.94 5.16
CA SER A 57 26.12 -40.79 6.62
C SER A 57 24.77 -40.73 7.32
N LEU A 58 23.68 -40.42 6.60
CA LEU A 58 22.33 -40.40 7.14
C LEU A 58 21.76 -41.83 7.23
N THR A 59 20.87 -42.03 8.20
CA THR A 59 20.05 -43.24 8.31
C THR A 59 18.93 -43.24 7.26
N GLU A 60 18.36 -44.40 6.98
CA GLU A 60 17.23 -44.54 6.04
C GLU A 60 16.01 -43.71 6.48
N ASP A 61 15.81 -43.57 7.79
CA ASP A 61 14.74 -42.77 8.40
C ASP A 61 14.96 -41.26 8.17
N GLU A 62 16.19 -40.78 8.40
CA GLU A 62 16.57 -39.38 8.13
C GLU A 62 16.51 -39.05 6.63
N LEU A 63 16.90 -40.00 5.77
CA LEU A 63 16.82 -39.86 4.31
C LEU A 63 15.36 -39.77 3.83
N ALA A 64 14.49 -40.67 4.29
CA ALA A 64 13.07 -40.64 3.96
C ALA A 64 12.43 -39.32 4.43
N THR A 65 12.72 -38.89 5.66
CA THR A 65 12.23 -37.62 6.21
C THR A 65 12.68 -36.42 5.37
N LYS A 66 13.98 -36.37 5.03
CA LYS A 66 14.56 -35.28 4.25
C LYS A 66 13.94 -35.18 2.85
N ILE A 67 13.89 -36.30 2.12
CA ILE A 67 13.39 -36.33 0.74
C ILE A 67 11.91 -35.95 0.71
N LEU A 68 11.09 -36.58 1.56
CA LEU A 68 9.65 -36.32 1.59
C LEU A 68 9.31 -34.93 2.12
N GLY A 69 10.08 -34.44 3.10
CA GLY A 69 9.92 -33.08 3.61
C GLY A 69 10.22 -32.04 2.54
N ASN A 70 11.30 -32.20 1.80
CA ASN A 70 11.68 -31.29 0.71
C ASN A 70 10.73 -31.37 -0.50
N MET A 71 10.08 -32.53 -0.72
CA MET A 71 9.02 -32.70 -1.73
C MET A 71 7.65 -32.17 -1.26
N GLY A 72 7.53 -31.69 -0.02
CA GLY A 72 6.28 -31.12 0.50
C GLY A 72 5.18 -32.13 0.78
N VAL A 73 5.52 -33.42 0.90
CA VAL A 73 4.53 -34.50 1.16
C VAL A 73 4.45 -34.92 2.63
N LEU A 74 5.16 -34.19 3.52
CA LEU A 74 5.02 -34.32 4.97
C LEU A 74 4.05 -33.26 5.52
N PRO A 75 3.31 -33.57 6.60
CA PRO A 75 3.34 -34.82 7.37
C PRO A 75 2.58 -35.98 6.70
N ASN A 76 3.22 -37.14 6.57
CA ASN A 76 2.60 -38.40 6.12
C ASN A 76 3.40 -39.61 6.65
N ALA A 77 3.00 -40.11 7.83
CA ALA A 77 3.74 -41.13 8.56
C ALA A 77 3.78 -42.49 7.83
N ASP A 78 2.69 -42.87 7.17
CA ASP A 78 2.60 -44.13 6.43
C ASP A 78 3.53 -44.11 5.20
N LEU A 79 3.53 -43.00 4.45
CA LEU A 79 4.43 -42.83 3.31
C LEU A 79 5.90 -42.78 3.75
N GLN A 80 6.19 -42.09 4.85
CA GLN A 80 7.54 -42.03 5.42
C GLN A 80 8.06 -43.42 5.81
N THR A 81 7.21 -44.23 6.46
CA THR A 81 7.51 -45.63 6.80
C THR A 81 7.74 -46.47 5.55
N ALA A 82 6.86 -46.36 4.54
CA ALA A 82 6.98 -47.11 3.30
C ALA A 82 8.28 -46.77 2.53
N VAL A 83 8.67 -45.50 2.47
CA VAL A 83 9.91 -45.07 1.80
C VAL A 83 11.15 -45.53 2.56
N LYS A 84 11.13 -45.51 3.89
CA LYS A 84 12.19 -46.08 4.72
C LYS A 84 12.36 -47.57 4.47
N ASP A 85 11.27 -48.35 4.53
CA ASP A 85 11.32 -49.80 4.30
C ASP A 85 11.82 -50.11 2.88
N TYR A 86 11.42 -49.30 1.91
CA TYR A 86 11.95 -49.41 0.55
C TYR A 86 13.46 -49.17 0.48
N LEU A 87 13.97 -48.12 1.15
CA LEU A 87 15.42 -47.83 1.22
C LEU A 87 16.21 -48.96 1.90
N VAL A 88 15.65 -49.62 2.92
CA VAL A 88 16.26 -50.81 3.53
C VAL A 88 16.31 -51.96 2.54
N ALA A 89 15.21 -52.22 1.82
CA ALA A 89 15.11 -53.32 0.88
C ALA A 89 16.03 -53.17 -0.34
N VAL A 90 16.11 -51.97 -0.93
CA VAL A 90 16.98 -51.70 -2.09
C VAL A 90 18.42 -51.36 -1.68
N GLY A 91 18.66 -51.08 -0.41
CA GLY A 91 19.93 -50.63 0.14
C GLY A 91 20.15 -49.12 -0.03
N LYS A 92 20.54 -48.45 1.06
CA LYS A 92 20.72 -46.98 1.11
C LYS A 92 21.70 -46.39 0.10
N ALA A 93 22.61 -47.21 -0.45
CA ALA A 93 23.50 -46.79 -1.53
C ALA A 93 22.73 -46.35 -2.80
N ASN A 94 21.46 -46.77 -2.95
CA ASN A 94 20.59 -46.43 -4.06
C ASN A 94 19.70 -45.20 -3.80
N VAL A 95 19.89 -44.46 -2.70
CA VAL A 95 18.97 -43.38 -2.27
C VAL A 95 18.78 -42.28 -3.33
N GLY A 96 19.80 -41.96 -4.12
CA GLY A 96 19.64 -40.99 -5.21
C GLY A 96 18.72 -41.47 -6.32
N ILE A 97 18.72 -42.77 -6.65
CA ILE A 97 17.76 -43.37 -7.58
C ILE A 97 16.35 -43.30 -6.99
N VAL A 98 16.19 -43.62 -5.71
CA VAL A 98 14.89 -43.56 -5.02
C VAL A 98 14.34 -42.13 -5.01
N ALA A 99 15.16 -41.13 -4.70
CA ALA A 99 14.77 -39.72 -4.74
C ALA A 99 14.31 -39.28 -6.14
N LEU A 100 15.04 -39.68 -7.18
CA LEU A 100 14.68 -39.40 -8.57
C LEU A 100 13.33 -40.04 -8.94
N GLN A 101 13.12 -41.31 -8.59
CA GLN A 101 11.86 -42.02 -8.86
C GLN A 101 10.68 -41.36 -8.14
N LEU A 102 10.83 -41.00 -6.86
CA LEU A 102 9.79 -40.33 -6.09
C LEU A 102 9.45 -38.96 -6.69
N GLY A 103 10.46 -38.17 -7.08
CA GLY A 103 10.25 -36.89 -7.74
C GLY A 103 9.49 -37.04 -9.07
N GLN A 104 9.83 -38.04 -9.87
CA GLN A 104 9.14 -38.35 -11.13
C GLN A 104 7.71 -38.83 -10.93
N ILE A 105 7.46 -39.65 -9.90
CA ILE A 105 6.10 -40.10 -9.55
C ILE A 105 5.27 -38.89 -9.14
N LEU A 106 5.75 -38.10 -8.17
CA LEU A 106 5.04 -36.94 -7.65
C LEU A 106 4.71 -35.93 -8.77
N SER A 107 5.65 -35.66 -9.67
CA SER A 107 5.46 -34.74 -10.81
C SER A 107 4.30 -35.13 -11.74
N ASN A 108 3.85 -36.38 -11.72
CA ASN A 108 2.76 -36.87 -12.56
C ASN A 108 1.40 -36.91 -11.84
N LEU A 109 1.32 -36.46 -10.59
CA LEU A 109 0.12 -36.55 -9.76
C LEU A 109 -0.68 -35.24 -9.62
N GLU A 110 -0.32 -34.17 -10.34
CA GLU A 110 -1.00 -32.85 -10.24
C GLU A 110 -2.51 -32.92 -10.45
N ASN A 111 -2.95 -33.81 -11.34
CA ASN A 111 -4.36 -34.03 -11.68
C ASN A 111 -4.87 -35.38 -11.16
N ALA A 112 -4.22 -35.94 -10.14
CA ALA A 112 -4.62 -37.21 -9.57
C ALA A 112 -6.01 -37.12 -8.93
N ILE A 113 -6.79 -38.19 -9.11
CA ILE A 113 -8.15 -38.35 -8.57
C ILE A 113 -8.21 -39.60 -7.68
N GLY A 114 -9.31 -39.78 -6.94
CA GLY A 114 -9.50 -40.91 -6.04
C GLY A 114 -8.48 -40.91 -4.89
N ASP A 115 -7.94 -42.07 -4.54
CA ASP A 115 -7.03 -42.24 -3.39
C ASP A 115 -5.71 -41.47 -3.56
N GLN A 116 -5.31 -41.15 -4.79
CA GLN A 116 -4.10 -40.38 -5.09
C GLN A 116 -4.34 -38.87 -5.08
N ALA A 117 -5.60 -38.40 -5.00
CA ALA A 117 -5.94 -36.98 -4.99
C ALA A 117 -5.27 -36.22 -3.83
N VAL A 118 -4.95 -36.91 -2.73
CA VAL A 118 -4.21 -36.36 -1.59
C VAL A 118 -2.83 -35.80 -1.97
N TYR A 119 -2.24 -36.25 -3.07
CA TYR A 119 -0.93 -35.81 -3.55
C TYR A 119 -1.00 -34.69 -4.60
N SER A 120 -2.17 -34.35 -5.12
CA SER A 120 -2.34 -33.39 -6.23
C SER A 120 -1.76 -32.00 -5.92
N ALA A 121 -2.06 -31.46 -4.73
CA ALA A 121 -1.55 -30.17 -4.30
C ALA A 121 -0.02 -30.17 -4.13
N ALA A 122 0.54 -31.24 -3.55
CA ALA A 122 1.99 -31.38 -3.38
C ALA A 122 2.70 -31.58 -4.72
N ALA A 123 2.08 -32.28 -5.67
CA ALA A 123 2.59 -32.46 -7.03
C ALA A 123 2.67 -31.13 -7.80
N LEU A 124 1.63 -30.30 -7.70
CA LEU A 124 1.62 -28.97 -8.32
C LEU A 124 2.71 -28.08 -7.72
N ALA A 125 2.82 -28.04 -6.38
CA ALA A 125 3.87 -27.30 -5.70
C ALA A 125 5.27 -27.79 -6.10
N TRP A 126 5.48 -29.10 -6.18
CA TRP A 126 6.73 -29.71 -6.60
C TRP A 126 7.12 -29.30 -8.03
N ASN A 127 6.20 -29.33 -8.98
CA ASN A 127 6.47 -28.93 -10.36
C ASN A 127 6.72 -27.42 -10.51
N ASN A 128 6.03 -26.60 -9.73
CA ASN A 128 6.30 -25.16 -9.62
C ASN A 128 7.71 -24.88 -9.08
N GLU A 129 8.17 -25.65 -8.09
CA GLU A 129 9.53 -25.54 -7.54
C GLU A 129 10.59 -26.03 -8.52
N LEU A 130 10.35 -27.10 -9.29
CA LEU A 130 11.27 -27.54 -10.34
C LEU A 130 11.41 -26.46 -11.43
N THR A 131 10.31 -25.81 -11.79
CA THR A 131 10.30 -24.68 -12.74
C THR A 131 11.07 -23.50 -12.21
N ALA A 132 10.85 -23.18 -10.94
CA ALA A 132 11.61 -22.15 -10.25
C ALA A 132 13.09 -22.44 -10.19
N SER A 133 13.44 -23.70 -9.94
CA SER A 133 14.82 -24.12 -9.84
C SER A 133 15.53 -23.99 -11.17
N TYR A 134 14.90 -24.44 -12.25
CA TYR A 134 15.46 -24.30 -13.58
C TYR A 134 15.66 -22.83 -13.95
N ASN A 135 14.63 -21.99 -13.83
CA ASN A 135 14.72 -20.57 -14.20
C ASN A 135 15.77 -19.83 -13.37
N TYR A 136 15.89 -20.15 -12.08
CA TYR A 136 16.97 -19.63 -11.24
C TYR A 136 18.34 -20.07 -11.77
N SER A 137 18.55 -21.37 -11.97
CA SER A 137 19.83 -21.93 -12.40
C SER A 137 20.19 -21.57 -13.84
N ALA A 138 19.22 -21.32 -14.74
CA ALA A 138 19.48 -20.97 -16.13
C ALA A 138 19.99 -19.52 -16.29
N ASN A 139 19.74 -18.64 -15.31
CA ASN A 139 20.22 -17.26 -15.33
C ASN A 139 21.73 -17.18 -15.02
N PRO A 140 22.59 -16.73 -15.96
CA PRO A 140 24.03 -16.64 -15.74
C PRO A 140 24.46 -15.71 -14.61
N ASN A 141 23.59 -14.78 -14.19
CA ASN A 141 23.86 -13.86 -13.07
C ASN A 141 23.74 -14.55 -11.70
N ASN A 142 23.08 -15.71 -11.62
CA ASN A 142 22.96 -16.48 -10.39
C ASN A 142 24.21 -17.33 -10.18
N ILE A 143 25.22 -16.71 -9.59
CA ILE A 143 26.54 -17.32 -9.32
C ILE A 143 26.56 -18.19 -8.06
N GLU A 144 25.60 -18.01 -7.15
CA GLU A 144 25.40 -18.83 -5.95
C GLU A 144 24.16 -19.72 -6.07
N PRO A 145 24.06 -20.83 -5.32
CA PRO A 145 22.82 -21.59 -5.19
C PRO A 145 21.69 -20.73 -4.63
N SER A 146 20.44 -21.09 -4.92
CA SER A 146 19.30 -20.42 -4.30
C SER A 146 19.32 -20.59 -2.78
N PRO A 147 18.67 -19.71 -2.01
CA PRO A 147 18.34 -20.00 -0.61
C PRO A 147 17.61 -21.34 -0.47
N VAL A 148 17.78 -21.99 0.68
CA VAL A 148 17.02 -23.20 1.05
C VAL A 148 15.54 -22.84 1.17
N GLY A 149 14.67 -23.63 0.54
CA GLY A 149 13.22 -23.43 0.57
C GLY A 149 12.62 -23.00 -0.77
N PRO A 150 11.38 -22.51 -0.76
CA PRO A 150 10.69 -22.06 -1.96
C PRO A 150 11.47 -20.99 -2.71
N ILE A 151 11.65 -21.17 -4.01
CA ILE A 151 12.30 -20.17 -4.86
C ILE A 151 11.23 -19.18 -5.30
N GLY A 152 11.34 -17.95 -4.77
CA GLY A 152 10.52 -16.83 -5.20
C GLY A 152 10.89 -16.41 -6.61
N LEU A 153 10.34 -17.08 -7.63
CA LEU A 153 10.33 -16.49 -8.95
C LEU A 153 9.35 -15.31 -8.98
N PRO A 154 9.59 -14.32 -9.85
CA PRO A 154 8.53 -13.39 -10.21
C PRO A 154 7.33 -14.16 -10.76
N GLY A 155 6.13 -13.61 -10.61
CA GLY A 155 4.99 -14.04 -11.41
C GLY A 155 5.25 -13.80 -12.90
N LEU A 156 4.42 -14.42 -13.72
CA LEU A 156 4.43 -14.28 -15.16
C LEU A 156 3.95 -12.88 -15.57
N THR A 157 4.40 -12.46 -16.75
CA THR A 157 3.86 -11.29 -17.43
C THR A 157 3.14 -11.75 -18.69
N VAL A 158 1.85 -11.44 -18.78
CA VAL A 158 1.00 -11.79 -19.93
C VAL A 158 0.64 -10.51 -20.68
N LEU A 159 0.90 -10.45 -21.98
CA LEU A 159 0.57 -9.30 -22.82
C LEU A 159 -0.75 -9.56 -23.55
N LEU A 160 -1.70 -8.64 -23.42
CA LEU A 160 -2.93 -8.64 -24.21
C LEU A 160 -2.65 -8.11 -25.63
N THR A 161 -3.50 -8.50 -26.57
CA THR A 161 -3.42 -8.07 -27.96
C THR A 161 -4.50 -7.03 -28.24
N SER A 162 -4.55 -6.46 -29.44
CA SER A 162 -5.68 -5.61 -29.85
C SER A 162 -6.94 -6.42 -30.22
N GLY A 163 -6.89 -7.75 -30.06
CA GLY A 163 -7.99 -8.66 -30.37
C GLY A 163 -8.90 -8.87 -29.17
N SER A 164 -9.72 -9.93 -29.23
CA SER A 164 -10.41 -10.44 -28.04
C SER A 164 -9.52 -11.48 -27.38
N ASP A 165 -9.09 -11.21 -26.16
CA ASP A 165 -8.21 -12.09 -25.41
C ASP A 165 -8.98 -12.95 -24.41
N THR A 166 -8.55 -14.20 -24.25
CA THR A 166 -8.98 -15.07 -23.16
C THR A 166 -7.73 -15.52 -22.43
N VAL A 167 -7.45 -14.89 -21.30
CA VAL A 167 -6.40 -15.29 -20.37
C VAL A 167 -7.03 -16.18 -19.32
N THR A 168 -6.55 -17.41 -19.24
CA THR A 168 -6.99 -18.42 -18.26
C THR A 168 -5.92 -18.64 -17.20
N SER A 169 -6.30 -19.26 -16.09
CA SER A 169 -5.35 -19.67 -15.03
C SER A 169 -4.26 -20.64 -15.49
N ALA A 170 -4.38 -21.24 -16.68
CA ALA A 170 -3.33 -22.05 -17.30
C ALA A 170 -2.22 -21.21 -17.97
N GLN A 171 -2.49 -19.92 -18.22
CA GLN A 171 -1.54 -18.96 -18.80
C GLN A 171 -0.92 -18.04 -17.74
N THR A 172 -1.44 -18.10 -16.51
CA THR A 172 -0.90 -17.44 -15.33
C THR A 172 -0.26 -18.49 -14.41
N SER A 173 0.20 -18.09 -13.23
CA SER A 173 0.84 -18.95 -12.25
C SER A 173 0.12 -18.88 -10.90
N ASP A 174 0.62 -19.61 -9.89
CA ASP A 174 0.11 -19.49 -8.52
C ASP A 174 0.79 -18.33 -7.74
N ARG A 175 1.35 -17.34 -8.46
CA ARG A 175 2.13 -16.22 -7.91
C ARG A 175 1.50 -14.90 -8.32
N ASN A 176 2.11 -13.78 -7.92
CA ASN A 176 1.64 -12.46 -8.27
C ASN A 176 2.01 -12.12 -9.72
N ASP A 177 1.09 -12.36 -10.64
CA ASP A 177 1.29 -12.15 -12.07
C ASP A 177 0.94 -10.71 -12.49
N THR A 178 1.44 -10.33 -13.66
CA THR A 178 1.15 -9.02 -14.28
C THR A 178 0.57 -9.21 -15.67
N ILE A 179 -0.64 -8.74 -15.88
CA ILE A 179 -1.30 -8.65 -17.18
C ILE A 179 -1.08 -7.23 -17.72
N LEU A 180 -0.55 -7.12 -18.93
CA LEU A 180 -0.23 -5.86 -19.59
C LEU A 180 -1.12 -5.63 -20.81
N ALA A 181 -1.69 -4.44 -20.88
CA ALA A 181 -2.39 -3.86 -22.02
C ALA A 181 -1.98 -2.37 -22.14
N ASP A 182 -0.67 -2.12 -22.14
CA ASP A 182 -0.05 -0.80 -22.00
C ASP A 182 -0.26 0.13 -23.21
N THR A 183 -0.64 -0.45 -24.34
CA THR A 183 -1.05 0.27 -25.54
C THR A 183 -2.55 0.37 -25.59
N ALA A 184 -3.06 1.58 -25.79
CA ALA A 184 -4.49 1.81 -25.83
C ALA A 184 -5.15 1.03 -26.98
N GLY A 185 -6.28 0.40 -26.67
CA GLY A 185 -6.94 -0.57 -27.56
C GLY A 185 -6.53 -2.04 -27.36
N MET A 186 -5.56 -2.34 -26.49
CA MET A 186 -5.23 -3.73 -26.11
C MET A 186 -6.16 -4.31 -25.03
N LEU A 187 -6.85 -3.47 -24.26
CA LEU A 187 -7.91 -3.92 -23.36
C LEU A 187 -9.26 -3.54 -23.97
N SER A 188 -10.14 -4.52 -24.10
CA SER A 188 -11.44 -4.42 -24.71
C SER A 188 -12.54 -5.02 -23.83
N SER A 189 -13.80 -4.69 -24.11
CA SER A 189 -14.95 -5.29 -23.43
C SER A 189 -15.20 -6.75 -23.82
N ALA A 190 -14.48 -7.28 -24.82
CA ALA A 190 -14.56 -8.68 -25.21
C ALA A 190 -13.58 -9.56 -24.41
N ASP A 191 -12.65 -8.96 -23.67
CA ASP A 191 -11.59 -9.69 -22.99
C ASP A 191 -12.11 -10.37 -21.72
N VAL A 192 -11.63 -11.60 -21.52
CA VAL A 192 -11.85 -12.37 -20.31
C VAL A 192 -10.48 -12.70 -19.71
N VAL A 193 -10.21 -12.16 -18.54
CA VAL A 193 -8.92 -12.33 -17.85
C VAL A 193 -9.15 -13.01 -16.51
N ASP A 194 -8.49 -14.14 -16.31
CA ASP A 194 -8.38 -14.84 -15.03
C ASP A 194 -6.91 -14.79 -14.57
N GLY A 195 -6.63 -14.08 -13.48
CA GLY A 195 -5.29 -13.98 -12.90
C GLY A 195 -4.81 -15.28 -12.24
N GLY A 196 -5.71 -16.19 -11.89
CA GLY A 196 -5.34 -17.44 -11.22
C GLY A 196 -5.23 -17.27 -9.70
N ARG A 197 -4.17 -17.81 -9.10
CA ARG A 197 -3.92 -17.67 -7.65
C ARG A 197 -2.77 -16.70 -7.48
N GLY A 198 -2.87 -15.85 -6.46
CA GLY A 198 -1.82 -14.88 -6.18
C GLY A 198 -2.46 -13.55 -5.84
N THR A 199 -1.68 -12.49 -5.98
CA THR A 199 -2.19 -11.12 -6.02
C THR A 199 -1.80 -10.55 -7.37
N ASP A 200 -2.75 -10.59 -8.29
CA ASP A 200 -2.52 -10.33 -9.70
C ASP A 200 -2.79 -8.87 -10.05
N THR A 201 -2.08 -8.39 -11.05
CA THR A 201 -2.12 -6.98 -11.45
C THR A 201 -2.41 -6.82 -12.93
N LEU A 202 -3.46 -6.09 -13.29
CA LEU A 202 -3.67 -5.58 -14.64
C LEU A 202 -3.15 -4.14 -14.75
N ARG A 203 -2.32 -3.87 -15.76
CA ARG A 203 -1.95 -2.51 -16.17
C ARG A 203 -2.44 -2.28 -17.59
N ALA A 204 -3.29 -1.28 -17.79
CA ALA A 204 -3.89 -1.02 -19.08
C ALA A 204 -3.88 0.47 -19.44
N ALA A 205 -3.84 0.78 -20.74
CA ALA A 205 -4.10 2.11 -21.26
C ALA A 205 -5.45 2.13 -21.99
N LEU A 206 -6.21 3.20 -21.79
CA LEU A 206 -7.48 3.44 -22.48
C LEU A 206 -7.38 4.69 -23.37
N GLU A 207 -7.90 4.60 -24.59
CA GLU A 207 -8.01 5.76 -25.47
C GLU A 207 -9.00 6.80 -24.93
N ALA A 208 -8.89 8.04 -25.40
CA ALA A 208 -9.83 9.09 -25.05
C ALA A 208 -11.28 8.69 -25.41
N ASN A 209 -12.22 8.91 -24.48
CA ASN A 209 -13.64 8.54 -24.58
C ASN A 209 -13.92 7.04 -24.78
N ALA A 210 -12.94 6.15 -24.61
CA ALA A 210 -13.17 4.71 -24.67
C ALA A 210 -14.01 4.26 -23.46
N VAL A 211 -14.96 3.35 -23.68
CA VAL A 211 -15.73 2.69 -22.62
C VAL A 211 -15.41 1.19 -22.66
N VAL A 212 -14.75 0.68 -21.62
CA VAL A 212 -14.20 -0.69 -21.58
C VAL A 212 -14.73 -1.44 -20.36
N SER A 213 -15.35 -2.60 -20.59
CA SER A 213 -15.97 -3.46 -19.57
C SER A 213 -15.51 -4.92 -19.74
N PRO A 214 -14.28 -5.25 -19.33
CA PRO A 214 -13.76 -6.62 -19.44
C PRO A 214 -14.35 -7.49 -18.32
N VAL A 215 -14.26 -8.81 -18.49
CA VAL A 215 -14.54 -9.77 -17.41
C VAL A 215 -13.23 -10.08 -16.71
N LEU A 216 -13.12 -9.71 -15.42
CA LEU A 216 -11.91 -9.95 -14.62
C LEU A 216 -12.22 -10.92 -13.48
N ARG A 217 -11.46 -12.00 -13.37
CA ARG A 217 -11.51 -12.97 -12.27
C ARG A 217 -10.13 -13.06 -11.63
N SER A 218 -10.07 -13.07 -10.30
CA SER A 218 -8.80 -13.15 -9.56
C SER A 218 -7.76 -12.13 -10.06
N VAL A 219 -8.19 -10.90 -10.27
CA VAL A 219 -7.30 -9.76 -10.57
C VAL A 219 -7.56 -8.73 -9.49
N GLU A 220 -6.65 -8.65 -8.52
CA GLU A 220 -6.85 -7.84 -7.32
C GLU A 220 -6.50 -6.37 -7.55
N ASN A 221 -5.54 -6.08 -8.44
CA ASN A 221 -5.07 -4.71 -8.68
C ASN A 221 -5.23 -4.32 -10.15
N VAL A 222 -5.83 -3.16 -10.41
CA VAL A 222 -6.00 -2.62 -11.75
C VAL A 222 -5.48 -1.18 -11.79
N PHE A 223 -4.55 -0.92 -12.71
CA PHE A 223 -3.98 0.40 -12.94
C PHE A 223 -4.26 0.85 -14.37
N ILE A 224 -5.01 1.95 -14.51
CA ILE A 224 -5.48 2.45 -15.80
C ILE A 224 -4.79 3.76 -16.14
N LYS A 225 -4.02 3.78 -17.24
CA LYS A 225 -3.63 5.03 -17.89
C LYS A 225 -4.78 5.50 -18.79
N ALA A 226 -5.61 6.39 -18.25
CA ALA A 226 -6.84 6.84 -18.91
C ALA A 226 -6.59 8.05 -19.82
N GLY A 227 -6.99 7.96 -21.09
CA GLY A 227 -7.22 9.11 -21.94
C GLY A 227 -8.43 9.95 -21.46
N ALA A 228 -8.49 11.22 -21.87
CA ALA A 228 -9.57 12.11 -21.46
C ALA A 228 -10.96 11.56 -21.83
N GLY A 229 -11.90 11.56 -20.89
CA GLY A 229 -13.25 11.03 -21.03
C GLY A 229 -13.36 9.50 -21.00
N ALA A 230 -12.27 8.75 -20.80
CA ALA A 230 -12.33 7.29 -20.76
C ALA A 230 -13.11 6.76 -19.56
N GLU A 231 -13.79 5.63 -19.74
CA GLU A 231 -14.55 4.92 -18.71
C GLU A 231 -14.10 3.45 -18.62
N PHE A 232 -13.71 3.03 -17.41
CA PHE A 232 -13.49 1.63 -17.07
C PHE A 232 -14.66 1.12 -16.22
N VAL A 233 -15.34 0.09 -16.71
CA VAL A 233 -16.55 -0.48 -16.10
C VAL A 233 -16.20 -1.77 -15.39
N ALA A 234 -16.10 -1.71 -14.06
CA ALA A 234 -15.67 -2.79 -13.18
C ALA A 234 -16.78 -3.78 -12.78
N SER A 235 -18.00 -3.66 -13.33
CA SER A 235 -19.11 -4.56 -12.98
C SER A 235 -18.86 -6.04 -13.36
N GLY A 236 -17.96 -6.27 -14.32
CA GLY A 236 -17.51 -7.61 -14.71
C GLY A 236 -16.33 -8.14 -13.89
N ALA A 237 -15.82 -7.37 -12.92
CA ALA A 237 -14.69 -7.76 -12.08
C ALA A 237 -15.16 -8.39 -10.77
N SER A 238 -14.58 -9.55 -10.42
CA SER A 238 -14.76 -10.20 -9.12
C SER A 238 -13.44 -10.26 -8.37
N GLY A 239 -13.43 -9.83 -7.09
CA GLY A 239 -12.23 -9.86 -6.24
C GLY A 239 -11.33 -8.62 -6.32
N LEU A 240 -11.75 -7.58 -7.06
CA LEU A 240 -10.98 -6.34 -7.21
C LEU A 240 -10.78 -5.62 -5.86
N VAL A 241 -9.53 -5.43 -5.47
CA VAL A 241 -9.10 -4.79 -4.22
C VAL A 241 -8.70 -3.34 -4.45
N ASP A 242 -7.95 -3.07 -5.52
CA ASP A 242 -7.38 -1.76 -5.83
C ASP A 242 -7.60 -1.39 -7.29
N LEU A 243 -8.13 -0.20 -7.54
CA LEU A 243 -8.41 0.33 -8.87
C LEU A 243 -7.98 1.80 -8.95
N ARG A 244 -6.92 2.09 -9.70
CA ARG A 244 -6.39 3.46 -9.78
C ARG A 244 -6.20 3.94 -11.19
N VAL A 245 -6.36 5.24 -11.37
CA VAL A 245 -5.78 5.92 -12.53
C VAL A 245 -4.27 6.06 -12.29
N ASP A 246 -3.47 5.60 -13.25
CA ASP A 246 -2.00 5.75 -13.26
C ASP A 246 -1.62 6.81 -14.28
N ALA A 247 -1.01 7.92 -13.81
CA ALA A 247 -0.71 9.11 -14.59
C ALA A 247 -1.95 9.70 -15.30
N ALA A 248 -2.81 10.39 -14.54
CA ALA A 248 -4.00 11.03 -15.09
C ALA A 248 -3.63 12.04 -16.19
N ALA A 249 -4.27 11.92 -17.36
CA ALA A 249 -4.06 12.79 -18.52
C ALA A 249 -5.30 13.64 -18.85
N GLY A 250 -6.36 13.55 -18.05
CA GLY A 250 -7.64 14.21 -18.25
C GLY A 250 -8.73 13.63 -17.34
N SER A 251 -9.99 13.97 -17.62
CA SER A 251 -11.11 13.36 -16.89
C SER A 251 -11.23 11.87 -17.20
N ALA A 252 -11.62 11.06 -16.22
CA ALA A 252 -11.87 9.63 -16.38
C ALA A 252 -13.03 9.19 -15.47
N THR A 253 -13.63 8.05 -15.79
CA THR A 253 -14.70 7.45 -14.98
C THR A 253 -14.38 6.01 -14.64
N PHE A 254 -14.56 5.64 -13.38
CA PHE A 254 -14.72 4.24 -12.97
C PHE A 254 -16.18 4.00 -12.62
N SER A 255 -16.80 2.96 -13.20
CA SER A 255 -18.20 2.63 -12.94
C SER A 255 -18.40 1.17 -12.59
N GLY A 256 -19.51 0.86 -11.90
CA GLY A 256 -19.77 -0.50 -11.43
C GLY A 256 -18.79 -0.97 -10.36
N VAL A 257 -18.12 -0.05 -9.66
CA VAL A 257 -17.08 -0.37 -8.68
C VAL A 257 -17.72 -0.93 -7.41
N ASN A 258 -17.15 -1.98 -6.82
CA ASN A 258 -17.60 -2.49 -5.53
C ASN A 258 -17.17 -1.52 -4.41
N LEU A 259 -18.03 -1.26 -3.42
CA LEU A 259 -17.72 -0.37 -2.28
C LEU A 259 -16.47 -0.82 -1.49
N ALA A 260 -16.17 -2.12 -1.47
CA ALA A 260 -14.99 -2.67 -0.82
C ALA A 260 -13.67 -2.35 -1.58
N THR A 261 -13.73 -2.01 -2.86
CA THR A 261 -12.56 -1.69 -3.68
C THR A 261 -12.01 -0.32 -3.29
N THR A 262 -10.70 -0.24 -3.05
CA THR A 262 -9.99 1.02 -2.92
C THR A 262 -9.83 1.64 -4.30
N VAL A 263 -10.25 2.90 -4.46
CA VAL A 263 -10.08 3.65 -5.70
C VAL A 263 -9.08 4.77 -5.53
N GLY A 264 -8.41 5.20 -6.59
CA GLY A 264 -7.47 6.30 -6.43
C GLY A 264 -6.83 6.83 -7.68
N ILE A 265 -5.91 7.77 -7.44
CA ILE A 265 -5.08 8.37 -8.46
C ILE A 265 -3.64 8.22 -8.00
N GLN A 266 -2.78 7.79 -8.93
CA GLN A 266 -1.36 7.65 -8.67
C GLN A 266 -0.48 8.21 -9.78
N ASN A 267 0.75 8.60 -9.42
CA ASN A 267 1.79 9.09 -10.33
C ASN A 267 1.29 10.20 -11.28
N SER A 268 0.37 11.05 -10.80
CA SER A 268 -0.24 12.09 -11.62
C SER A 268 0.47 13.42 -11.39
N SER A 269 0.89 14.04 -12.48
CA SER A 269 1.54 15.37 -12.47
C SER A 269 0.80 16.40 -13.32
N ALA A 270 -0.02 15.96 -14.27
CA ALA A 270 -0.81 16.85 -15.13
C ALA A 270 -2.16 17.23 -14.52
N GLY A 271 -2.69 16.38 -13.64
CA GLY A 271 -4.03 16.55 -13.07
C GLY A 271 -5.11 15.92 -13.93
N GLY A 272 -6.18 15.46 -13.29
CA GLY A 272 -7.38 14.97 -13.95
C GLY A 272 -8.50 14.75 -12.96
N ALA A 273 -9.75 14.81 -13.42
CA ALA A 273 -10.91 14.49 -12.60
C ALA A 273 -11.31 13.03 -12.77
N LEU A 274 -11.20 12.23 -11.71
CA LEU A 274 -11.70 10.86 -11.66
C LEU A 274 -13.09 10.85 -11.04
N THR A 275 -14.11 10.49 -11.83
CA THR A 275 -15.45 10.21 -11.31
C THR A 275 -15.58 8.73 -10.95
N VAL A 276 -16.04 8.42 -9.75
CA VAL A 276 -16.25 7.04 -9.30
C VAL A 276 -17.73 6.77 -9.04
N LYS A 277 -18.28 5.77 -9.71
CA LYS A 277 -19.66 5.30 -9.56
C LYS A 277 -19.65 3.90 -8.94
N PHE A 278 -19.92 3.83 -7.65
CA PHE A 278 -20.01 2.56 -6.93
C PHE A 278 -21.36 1.86 -7.21
N ALA A 279 -21.33 0.54 -7.46
CA ALA A 279 -22.51 -0.25 -7.84
C ALA A 279 -23.52 -0.45 -6.68
N GLY A 280 -23.12 -0.20 -5.44
CA GLY A 280 -23.92 -0.46 -4.23
C GLY A 280 -24.21 0.77 -3.37
N ALA A 281 -23.80 1.96 -3.80
CA ALA A 281 -23.94 3.23 -3.07
C ALA A 281 -25.39 3.75 -3.08
N THR A 282 -26.29 3.00 -2.44
CA THR A 282 -27.75 3.26 -2.40
C THR A 282 -28.31 3.30 -0.98
N GLY A 283 -27.49 2.95 0.01
CA GLY A 283 -27.84 3.00 1.42
C GLY A 283 -27.73 4.41 1.99
N THR A 284 -27.80 4.50 3.32
CA THR A 284 -27.61 5.74 4.08
C THR A 284 -26.38 5.68 4.98
N ALA A 285 -25.50 4.71 4.74
CA ALA A 285 -24.33 4.42 5.55
C ALA A 285 -23.25 3.76 4.67
N ASP A 286 -23.18 4.17 3.40
CA ASP A 286 -22.21 3.63 2.46
C ASP A 286 -20.82 4.17 2.78
N ALA A 287 -19.82 3.30 2.67
CA ALA A 287 -18.43 3.62 2.96
C ALA A 287 -17.53 3.22 1.80
N ALA A 288 -16.56 4.09 1.47
CA ALA A 288 -15.61 3.84 0.39
C ALA A 288 -14.18 4.27 0.77
N ASN A 289 -13.21 3.64 0.13
CA ASN A 289 -11.78 3.90 0.31
C ASN A 289 -11.20 4.61 -0.91
N VAL A 290 -10.50 5.71 -0.65
CA VAL A 290 -9.82 6.55 -1.64
C VAL A 290 -8.34 6.62 -1.32
N VAL A 291 -7.50 6.61 -2.34
CA VAL A 291 -6.04 6.78 -2.20
C VAL A 291 -5.48 7.80 -3.18
N PHE A 292 -4.59 8.65 -2.66
CA PHE A 292 -3.70 9.51 -3.42
C PHE A 292 -2.26 9.02 -3.23
N ALA A 293 -1.58 8.69 -4.33
CA ALA A 293 -0.23 8.15 -4.32
C ALA A 293 0.66 8.83 -5.38
N ASP A 294 1.41 9.85 -4.98
CA ASP A 294 2.10 10.77 -5.90
C ASP A 294 1.13 11.48 -6.86
N ALA A 295 -0.01 11.91 -6.34
CA ALA A 295 -0.95 12.77 -7.03
C ALA A 295 -0.54 14.22 -6.78
N THR A 296 0.17 14.84 -7.72
CA THR A 296 0.75 16.20 -7.61
C THR A 296 0.13 17.18 -8.59
N GLY A 297 -0.76 16.72 -9.47
CA GLY A 297 -1.27 17.50 -10.59
C GLY A 297 -2.50 18.37 -10.27
N ASN A 298 -2.87 18.57 -9.01
CA ASN A 298 -4.21 19.05 -8.62
C ASN A 298 -5.33 18.12 -9.09
N ASP A 299 -5.11 16.83 -8.92
CA ASP A 299 -6.09 15.80 -9.29
C ASP A 299 -7.40 15.97 -8.53
N GLU A 300 -8.52 15.59 -9.12
CA GLU A 300 -9.80 15.57 -8.42
C GLU A 300 -10.37 14.16 -8.38
N ILE A 301 -10.90 13.75 -7.23
CA ILE A 301 -11.78 12.59 -7.15
C ILE A 301 -13.21 13.03 -6.81
N ILE A 302 -14.15 12.55 -7.61
CA ILE A 302 -15.58 12.83 -7.49
C ILE A 302 -16.28 11.54 -7.09
N VAL A 303 -16.85 11.52 -5.89
CA VAL A 303 -17.52 10.36 -5.30
C VAL A 303 -18.98 10.70 -5.01
N ALA A 304 -19.92 9.98 -5.61
CA ALA A 304 -21.35 10.17 -5.38
C ALA A 304 -21.94 9.02 -4.55
N GLY A 305 -22.95 9.33 -3.72
CA GLY A 305 -23.74 8.33 -2.99
C GLY A 305 -23.04 7.66 -1.81
N VAL A 306 -21.92 8.19 -1.32
CA VAL A 306 -21.17 7.62 -0.20
C VAL A 306 -21.20 8.58 0.99
N GLU A 307 -21.66 8.11 2.16
CA GLU A 307 -21.74 8.92 3.38
C GLU A 307 -20.43 8.97 4.17
N THR A 308 -19.61 7.91 4.13
CA THR A 308 -18.31 7.85 4.81
C THR A 308 -17.16 7.60 3.85
N LEU A 309 -16.23 8.55 3.75
CA LEU A 309 -15.03 8.40 2.92
C LEU A 309 -13.78 8.21 3.77
N PHE A 310 -12.99 7.20 3.43
CA PHE A 310 -11.64 7.00 3.98
C PHE A 310 -10.62 7.42 2.93
N VAL A 311 -9.80 8.41 3.24
CA VAL A 311 -8.84 9.01 2.29
C VAL A 311 -7.42 8.78 2.79
N ARG A 312 -6.66 8.00 2.01
CA ARG A 312 -5.26 7.70 2.28
C ARG A 312 -4.33 8.56 1.44
N SER A 313 -3.42 9.30 2.08
CA SER A 313 -2.27 9.95 1.42
C SER A 313 -1.01 9.10 1.60
N THR A 314 -0.47 8.54 0.53
CA THR A 314 0.69 7.64 0.57
C THR A 314 1.69 7.98 -0.54
N ALA A 315 2.91 7.44 -0.44
CA ALA A 315 3.87 7.51 -1.54
C ALA A 315 3.41 6.59 -2.67
N GLY A 316 3.62 7.02 -3.91
CA GLY A 316 3.52 6.19 -5.11
C GLY A 316 4.90 5.68 -5.53
N ASN A 317 5.15 5.65 -6.85
CA ASN A 317 6.40 5.15 -7.43
C ASN A 317 7.41 6.26 -7.73
N VAL A 318 7.03 7.53 -7.59
CA VAL A 318 7.88 8.72 -7.80
C VAL A 318 8.53 9.10 -6.46
N ALA A 319 9.70 8.50 -6.21
CA ALA A 319 10.42 8.53 -4.93
C ALA A 319 10.68 9.92 -4.28
N ALA A 320 10.54 11.02 -5.03
CA ALA A 320 10.78 12.38 -4.54
C ALA A 320 9.52 13.09 -4.02
N THR A 321 8.33 12.56 -4.27
CA THR A 321 7.10 13.22 -3.82
C THR A 321 6.99 13.08 -2.30
N THR A 322 6.78 14.20 -1.61
CA THR A 322 6.53 14.24 -0.14
C THR A 322 5.12 14.69 0.21
N THR A 323 4.44 15.31 -0.77
CA THR A 323 3.13 15.94 -0.60
C THR A 323 2.25 15.57 -1.79
N ASN A 324 1.09 14.99 -1.51
CA ASN A 324 0.02 14.84 -2.49
C ASN A 324 -0.81 16.14 -2.53
N GLN A 325 -1.30 16.52 -3.72
CA GLN A 325 -2.14 17.67 -3.97
C GLN A 325 -3.37 17.25 -4.78
N ALA A 326 -4.56 17.34 -4.17
CA ALA A 326 -5.79 16.87 -4.79
C ALA A 326 -7.03 17.68 -4.39
N ARG A 327 -8.17 17.41 -5.04
CA ARG A 327 -9.51 17.89 -4.68
C ARG A 327 -10.42 16.68 -4.46
N ILE A 328 -11.34 16.81 -3.51
CA ILE A 328 -12.33 15.79 -3.20
C ILE A 328 -13.70 16.45 -3.32
N THR A 329 -14.53 15.91 -4.20
CA THR A 329 -15.94 16.30 -4.34
C THR A 329 -16.80 15.12 -3.93
N ALA A 330 -17.52 15.25 -2.81
CA ALA A 330 -18.35 14.19 -2.26
C ALA A 330 -19.61 14.77 -1.61
N ASP A 331 -20.61 15.13 -2.43
CA ASP A 331 -21.80 15.86 -1.97
C ASP A 331 -22.64 15.14 -0.91
N GLN A 332 -22.58 13.81 -0.91
CA GLN A 332 -23.31 12.96 0.03
C GLN A 332 -22.48 12.56 1.26
N ALA A 333 -21.17 12.83 1.26
CA ALA A 333 -20.33 12.47 2.40
C ALA A 333 -20.72 13.30 3.62
N GLU A 334 -21.00 12.62 4.73
CA GLU A 334 -21.24 13.22 6.04
C GLU A 334 -19.93 13.23 6.85
N LYS A 335 -19.07 12.22 6.65
CA LYS A 335 -17.76 12.07 7.28
C LYS A 335 -16.66 11.78 6.25
N ILE A 336 -15.53 12.49 6.38
CA ILE A 336 -14.29 12.16 5.68
C ILE A 336 -13.17 11.93 6.70
N THR A 337 -12.51 10.78 6.61
CA THR A 337 -11.37 10.42 7.45
C THR A 337 -10.08 10.47 6.64
N PHE A 338 -9.07 11.24 7.09
CA PHE A 338 -7.76 11.31 6.47
C PHE A 338 -6.72 10.51 7.27
N PHE A 339 -5.91 9.73 6.57
CA PHE A 339 -4.80 8.98 7.14
C PHE A 339 -3.68 8.74 6.11
N GLY A 340 -2.56 8.17 6.55
CA GLY A 340 -1.44 7.81 5.68
C GLY A 340 -0.12 8.46 6.06
N SER A 341 0.87 8.27 5.20
CA SER A 341 2.29 8.54 5.49
C SER A 341 2.86 9.74 4.73
N GLN A 342 2.08 10.39 3.87
CA GLN A 342 2.48 11.56 3.09
C GLN A 342 1.67 12.79 3.46
N ALA A 343 2.25 13.98 3.29
CA ALA A 343 1.50 15.21 3.43
C ALA A 343 0.40 15.30 2.36
N LEU A 344 -0.67 16.05 2.64
CA LEU A 344 -1.79 16.24 1.73
C LEU A 344 -2.19 17.71 1.70
N THR A 345 -2.18 18.30 0.52
CA THR A 345 -2.85 19.57 0.24
C THR A 345 -4.16 19.26 -0.49
N THR A 346 -5.29 19.57 0.12
CA THR A 346 -6.60 19.22 -0.43
C THR A 346 -7.66 20.30 -0.29
N THR A 347 -8.51 20.38 -1.31
CA THR A 347 -9.81 21.09 -1.22
C THR A 347 -10.93 20.06 -1.14
N VAL A 348 -11.82 20.23 -0.18
CA VAL A 348 -12.98 19.37 0.03
C VAL A 348 -14.27 20.14 -0.23
N THR A 349 -15.11 19.57 -1.09
CA THR A 349 -16.49 20.02 -1.33
C THR A 349 -17.44 18.88 -0.99
N GLY A 350 -18.44 19.16 -0.15
CA GLY A 350 -19.48 18.20 0.19
C GLY A 350 -20.67 18.87 0.85
N ALA A 351 -21.83 18.88 0.18
CA ALA A 351 -23.02 19.58 0.66
C ALA A 351 -23.54 19.08 2.02
N LYS A 352 -23.30 17.82 2.37
CA LYS A 352 -23.69 17.19 3.64
C LYS A 352 -22.55 17.02 4.65
N LEU A 353 -21.34 17.47 4.30
CA LEU A 353 -20.17 17.23 5.11
C LEU A 353 -20.33 17.91 6.47
N SER A 354 -20.23 17.13 7.53
CA SER A 354 -20.32 17.62 8.92
C SER A 354 -19.10 17.24 9.74
N VAL A 355 -18.34 16.22 9.34
CA VAL A 355 -17.16 15.75 10.08
C VAL A 355 -15.96 15.53 9.16
N ILE A 356 -14.83 16.12 9.55
CA ILE A 356 -13.50 15.74 9.07
C ILE A 356 -12.70 15.17 10.23
N ASP A 357 -12.11 14.01 10.02
CA ASP A 357 -11.29 13.30 11.01
C ASP A 357 -9.90 13.00 10.44
N ALA A 358 -8.92 13.81 10.79
CA ALA A 358 -7.52 13.66 10.39
C ALA A 358 -6.63 13.25 11.59
N GLY A 359 -7.22 12.69 12.65
CA GLY A 359 -6.48 12.33 13.87
C GLY A 359 -5.39 11.28 13.65
N SER A 360 -5.47 10.48 12.57
CA SER A 360 -4.52 9.41 12.24
C SER A 360 -3.58 9.74 11.07
N LEU A 361 -3.60 10.96 10.54
CA LEU A 361 -2.66 11.37 9.51
C LEU A 361 -1.29 11.61 10.13
N GLY A 362 -0.23 11.04 9.55
CA GLY A 362 1.14 11.12 10.10
C GLY A 362 1.98 12.28 9.56
N LYS A 363 1.42 13.11 8.69
CA LYS A 363 2.09 14.23 8.01
C LYS A 363 1.15 15.42 7.83
N ALA A 364 1.72 16.57 7.45
CA ALA A 364 1.01 17.83 7.29
C ALA A 364 -0.22 17.73 6.36
N LEU A 365 -1.31 18.36 6.79
CA LEU A 365 -2.55 18.55 6.06
C LEU A 365 -2.77 20.06 5.83
N ASP A 366 -2.86 20.41 4.55
CA ASP A 366 -3.42 21.67 4.10
C ASP A 366 -4.83 21.41 3.61
N LEU A 367 -5.83 21.75 4.41
CA LEU A 367 -7.23 21.55 4.11
C LEU A 367 -7.90 22.88 3.75
N THR A 368 -8.66 22.88 2.65
CA THR A 368 -9.59 23.95 2.31
C THR A 368 -11.00 23.40 2.20
N LEU A 369 -11.92 23.94 2.98
CA LEU A 369 -13.35 23.68 2.87
C LEU A 369 -13.97 24.62 1.84
N ALA A 370 -14.64 24.06 0.82
CA ALA A 370 -15.28 24.83 -0.25
C ALA A 370 -16.75 24.45 -0.38
N GLY A 371 -17.64 25.42 -0.12
CA GLY A 371 -19.09 25.22 -0.23
C GLY A 371 -19.71 24.37 0.88
N THR A 372 -19.00 24.19 2.01
CA THR A 372 -19.49 23.44 3.18
C THR A 372 -19.82 24.41 4.32
N ALA A 373 -20.64 23.97 5.28
CA ALA A 373 -20.94 24.78 6.46
C ALA A 373 -21.12 23.96 7.73
N GLY A 374 -20.60 24.46 8.86
CA GLY A 374 -20.80 23.84 10.18
C GLY A 374 -20.03 22.54 10.38
N VAL A 375 -18.80 22.47 9.86
CA VAL A 375 -17.96 21.26 9.87
C VAL A 375 -17.19 21.15 11.19
N SER A 376 -17.22 19.96 11.78
CA SER A 376 -16.36 19.57 12.89
C SER A 376 -15.09 18.90 12.35
N ILE A 377 -13.94 19.55 12.54
CA ILE A 377 -12.62 19.08 12.14
C ILE A 377 -11.87 18.58 13.39
N GLY A 378 -11.51 17.30 13.41
CA GLY A 378 -10.58 16.73 14.39
C GLY A 378 -9.23 16.44 13.74
N ILE A 379 -8.13 16.90 14.33
CA ILE A 379 -6.78 16.71 13.80
C ILE A 379 -5.74 16.63 14.92
N ASN A 380 -4.65 15.91 14.69
CA ASN A 380 -3.51 15.89 15.61
C ASN A 380 -2.52 17.03 15.27
N ALA A 381 -1.71 17.48 16.23
CA ALA A 381 -0.75 18.56 16.05
C ALA A 381 0.43 18.20 15.11
N GLN A 382 0.66 16.92 14.81
CA GLN A 382 1.66 16.50 13.81
C GLN A 382 1.18 16.78 12.38
N ALA A 383 -0.12 16.62 12.15
CA ALA A 383 -0.75 16.77 10.86
C ALA A 383 -1.33 18.15 10.62
N ALA A 384 -1.70 18.90 11.65
CA ALA A 384 -2.27 20.23 11.47
C ALA A 384 -1.22 21.19 10.89
N HIS A 385 -1.47 21.76 9.70
CA HIS A 385 -0.62 22.79 9.11
C HIS A 385 -1.44 24.01 8.66
N LYS A 386 -2.34 23.86 7.68
CA LYS A 386 -3.24 24.94 7.26
C LYS A 386 -4.67 24.46 7.09
N LEU A 387 -5.61 25.10 7.77
CA LEU A 387 -7.03 24.80 7.74
C LEU A 387 -7.80 26.04 7.30
N THR A 388 -8.39 26.02 6.11
CA THR A 388 -9.28 27.09 5.62
C THR A 388 -10.72 26.65 5.80
N LEU A 389 -11.43 27.38 6.67
CA LEU A 389 -12.78 27.05 7.12
C LEU A 389 -13.85 27.43 6.08
N GLY A 390 -15.03 26.83 6.25
CA GLY A 390 -16.17 27.05 5.37
C GLY A 390 -17.03 28.22 5.85
N ALA A 391 -18.31 28.16 5.52
CA ALA A 391 -19.31 29.07 6.11
C ALA A 391 -19.91 28.45 7.39
N GLY A 392 -20.75 29.20 8.11
CA GLY A 392 -21.45 28.66 9.28
C GLY A 392 -20.55 28.53 10.51
N ALA A 393 -20.99 27.73 11.48
CA ALA A 393 -20.34 27.56 12.78
C ALA A 393 -19.44 26.32 12.79
N ASP A 394 -18.18 26.50 12.43
CA ASP A 394 -17.21 25.41 12.34
C ASP A 394 -16.58 25.11 13.72
N THR A 395 -16.19 23.85 13.92
CA THR A 395 -15.43 23.44 15.12
C THR A 395 -14.11 22.85 14.71
N VAL A 396 -12.99 23.39 15.20
CA VAL A 396 -11.66 22.85 14.99
C VAL A 396 -11.13 22.29 16.31
N SER A 397 -10.80 21.00 16.34
CA SER A 397 -10.20 20.34 17.50
C SER A 397 -8.80 19.85 17.16
N ILE A 398 -7.78 20.46 17.77
CA ILE A 398 -6.37 20.10 17.60
C ILE A 398 -5.87 19.40 18.85
N ALA A 399 -5.47 18.14 18.71
CA ALA A 399 -5.00 17.30 19.80
C ALA A 399 -3.47 17.18 19.84
N SER A 400 -2.92 16.85 21.01
CA SER A 400 -1.50 16.57 21.24
C SER A 400 -0.55 17.74 20.94
N LEU A 401 -0.99 18.97 21.21
CA LEU A 401 -0.12 20.16 21.16
C LEU A 401 0.95 20.11 22.24
N ALA A 402 2.05 20.85 22.04
CA ALA A 402 3.11 21.04 23.03
C ALA A 402 3.69 19.71 23.57
N GLY A 403 4.32 18.91 22.70
CA GLY A 403 4.90 17.61 23.04
C GLY A 403 5.70 16.98 21.91
N MET A 404 6.43 15.90 22.20
CA MET A 404 7.38 15.27 21.25
C MET A 404 6.76 14.75 19.94
N VAL A 405 5.43 14.60 19.90
CA VAL A 405 4.71 14.14 18.71
C VAL A 405 4.05 15.29 17.93
N ALA A 406 4.04 16.51 18.48
CA ALA A 406 3.55 17.69 17.78
C ALA A 406 4.51 18.05 16.62
N GLN A 407 4.02 18.81 15.64
CA GLN A 407 4.91 19.43 14.67
C GLN A 407 5.85 20.40 15.39
N ASN A 408 7.15 20.23 15.21
CA ASN A 408 8.13 21.12 15.80
C ASN A 408 7.97 22.54 15.24
N MET A 409 7.99 23.53 16.13
CA MET A 409 8.15 24.92 15.73
C MET A 409 9.57 25.18 15.26
N ASP A 410 9.71 25.97 14.19
CA ASP A 410 11.01 26.49 13.76
C ASP A 410 11.21 27.90 14.33
N ILE A 411 11.93 27.99 15.44
CA ILE A 411 12.18 29.25 16.15
C ILE A 411 13.43 29.99 15.67
N SER A 412 14.02 29.60 14.52
CA SER A 412 15.27 30.20 14.03
C SER A 412 15.08 31.65 13.56
N THR A 413 13.93 31.97 12.97
CA THR A 413 13.58 33.31 12.49
C THR A 413 12.08 33.57 12.65
N SER A 414 11.65 34.83 12.50
CA SER A 414 10.20 35.12 12.48
C SER A 414 9.48 34.52 11.27
N ALA A 415 10.16 34.40 10.13
CA ALA A 415 9.55 33.86 8.91
C ALA A 415 9.36 32.34 9.01
N THR A 416 10.35 31.64 9.55
CA THR A 416 10.26 30.18 9.77
C THR A 416 9.29 29.85 10.89
N LEU A 417 9.20 30.67 11.95
CA LEU A 417 8.21 30.51 13.00
C LEU A 417 6.79 30.65 12.44
N ASP A 418 6.51 31.70 11.65
CA ASP A 418 5.20 31.88 11.02
C ASP A 418 4.86 30.73 10.05
N ALA A 419 5.87 30.22 9.31
CA ALA A 419 5.69 29.08 8.42
C ALA A 419 5.43 27.75 9.17
N SER A 420 5.97 27.58 10.37
CA SER A 420 5.75 26.39 11.22
C SER A 420 4.47 26.47 12.06
N ALA A 421 3.81 27.63 12.12
CA ALA A 421 2.58 27.79 12.89
C ALA A 421 1.40 27.07 12.23
N ILE A 422 0.54 26.46 13.05
CA ILE A 422 -0.72 25.88 12.59
C ILE A 422 -1.66 27.03 12.24
N GLN A 423 -2.04 27.15 10.97
CA GLN A 423 -2.88 28.24 10.48
C GLN A 423 -4.35 27.82 10.43
N VAL A 424 -5.22 28.59 11.06
CA VAL A 424 -6.67 28.52 10.89
C VAL A 424 -7.14 29.80 10.19
N VAL A 425 -7.67 29.62 8.98
CA VAL A 425 -8.06 30.69 8.07
C VAL A 425 -9.58 30.77 7.98
N GLY A 426 -10.11 31.99 8.05
CA GLY A 426 -11.55 32.23 8.01
C GLY A 426 -12.25 32.11 9.35
N PHE A 427 -11.51 32.01 10.47
CA PHE A 427 -12.10 31.88 11.80
C PHE A 427 -12.91 33.11 12.20
N ALA A 428 -14.21 32.93 12.42
CA ALA A 428 -15.17 33.93 12.84
C ALA A 428 -15.45 33.83 14.35
N SER A 429 -14.89 34.75 15.13
CA SER A 429 -15.09 34.79 16.59
C SER A 429 -16.57 34.84 16.98
N GLY A 430 -16.97 33.96 17.91
CA GLY A 430 -18.36 33.84 18.39
C GLY A 430 -19.27 32.99 17.50
N THR A 431 -18.80 32.58 16.33
CA THR A 431 -19.47 31.62 15.45
C THR A 431 -18.70 30.30 15.44
N ASP A 432 -17.39 30.37 15.21
CA ASP A 432 -16.51 29.20 15.22
C ASP A 432 -15.98 28.88 16.62
N MET A 433 -15.60 27.61 16.81
CA MET A 433 -15.01 27.12 18.04
C MET A 433 -13.66 26.45 17.77
N LEU A 434 -12.64 26.85 18.52
CA LEU A 434 -11.33 26.20 18.53
C LEU A 434 -11.12 25.47 19.86
N LYS A 435 -10.88 24.16 19.79
CA LYS A 435 -10.54 23.30 20.93
C LYS A 435 -9.09 22.86 20.80
N LEU A 436 -8.30 23.16 21.82
CA LEU A 436 -6.88 22.83 21.87
C LEU A 436 -6.64 21.88 23.03
N THR A 437 -6.07 20.71 22.74
CA THR A 437 -5.66 19.73 23.75
C THR A 437 -4.16 19.54 23.64
N SER A 438 -3.45 19.74 24.74
CA SER A 438 -2.01 19.55 24.83
C SER A 438 -1.63 18.18 25.40
N SER A 439 -0.45 17.68 25.07
CA SER A 439 0.12 16.45 25.64
C SER A 439 0.48 16.62 27.11
N ASN A 440 0.98 17.80 27.49
CA ASN A 440 1.13 18.21 28.88
C ASN A 440 -0.02 19.17 29.24
N PRO A 441 -0.81 18.93 30.29
CA PRO A 441 -1.94 19.80 30.64
C PRO A 441 -1.52 21.27 30.78
N ALA A 442 -1.84 22.07 29.76
CA ALA A 442 -1.53 23.49 29.76
C ALA A 442 -2.71 24.25 30.36
N THR A 443 -2.47 25.00 31.43
CA THR A 443 -3.51 25.88 31.98
C THR A 443 -3.50 27.23 31.28
N LYS A 444 -4.64 27.93 31.26
CA LYS A 444 -4.72 29.26 30.66
C LYS A 444 -3.85 30.27 31.43
N ALA A 445 -3.08 31.08 30.70
CA ALA A 445 -2.41 32.25 31.22
C ALA A 445 -3.42 33.42 31.39
N THR A 446 -3.14 34.31 32.34
CA THR A 446 -3.95 35.49 32.65
C THR A 446 -3.10 36.76 32.54
N PRO A 447 -2.64 37.13 31.33
CA PRO A 447 -1.80 38.31 31.14
C PRO A 447 -2.61 39.60 31.34
N GLY A 448 -1.99 40.58 31.99
CA GLY A 448 -2.55 41.93 32.10
C GLY A 448 -2.57 42.67 30.76
N SER A 449 -3.39 43.71 30.66
CA SER A 449 -3.52 44.53 29.44
C SER A 449 -2.21 45.18 29.00
N ALA A 450 -1.37 45.60 29.95
CA ALA A 450 -0.05 46.17 29.66
C ALA A 450 0.92 45.13 29.07
N GLU A 451 0.87 43.88 29.55
CA GLU A 451 1.69 42.79 29.04
C GLU A 451 1.28 42.43 27.61
N LEU A 452 -0.03 42.30 27.36
CA LEU A 452 -0.57 42.06 26.01
C LEU A 452 -0.21 43.20 25.03
N ALA A 453 -0.26 44.45 25.49
CA ALA A 453 0.14 45.60 24.69
C ALA A 453 1.64 45.57 24.37
N GLY A 454 2.47 45.17 25.33
CA GLY A 454 3.90 44.92 25.12
C GLY A 454 4.14 43.86 24.05
N ILE A 455 3.45 42.72 24.13
CA ILE A 455 3.56 41.62 23.16
C ILE A 455 3.19 42.10 21.76
N ALA A 456 2.07 42.81 21.62
CA ALA A 456 1.62 43.34 20.34
C ALA A 456 2.57 44.40 19.74
N ALA A 457 3.34 45.10 20.57
CA ALA A 457 4.32 46.11 20.15
C ALA A 457 5.71 45.54 19.82
N SER A 458 5.89 44.22 19.91
CA SER A 458 7.16 43.56 19.59
C SER A 458 7.60 43.86 18.15
N SER A 459 8.92 43.93 17.92
CA SER A 459 9.49 44.24 16.60
C SER A 459 9.44 43.07 15.61
N SER A 460 9.15 41.85 16.09
CA SER A 460 9.10 40.63 15.29
C SER A 460 8.16 39.60 15.90
N LEU A 461 7.68 38.64 15.10
CA LEU A 461 6.83 37.54 15.61
C LEU A 461 7.59 36.68 16.61
N LEU A 462 8.88 36.42 16.35
CA LEU A 462 9.72 35.65 17.27
C LEU A 462 9.84 36.36 18.62
N ALA A 463 10.06 37.69 18.62
CA ALA A 463 10.10 38.48 19.85
C ALA A 463 8.75 38.47 20.59
N ALA A 464 7.64 38.58 19.85
CA ALA A 464 6.30 38.49 20.42
C ALA A 464 6.05 37.14 21.07
N ALA A 465 6.39 36.04 20.38
CA ALA A 465 6.24 34.68 20.87
C ALA A 465 7.12 34.42 22.11
N THR A 466 8.39 34.86 22.10
CA THR A 466 9.28 34.73 23.27
C THR A 466 8.73 35.48 24.48
N MET A 467 8.23 36.70 24.28
CA MET A 467 7.64 37.47 25.37
C MET A 467 6.34 36.87 25.86
N ALA A 468 5.47 36.40 24.95
CA ALA A 468 4.26 35.69 25.31
C ALA A 468 4.56 34.43 26.13
N ALA A 469 5.56 33.65 25.73
CA ALA A 469 5.97 32.46 26.46
C ALA A 469 6.50 32.78 27.87
N THR A 470 7.28 33.87 27.99
CA THR A 470 7.76 34.37 29.28
C THR A 470 6.60 34.83 30.17
N THR A 471 5.65 35.59 29.63
CA THR A 471 4.46 36.09 30.34
C THR A 471 3.52 34.94 30.73
N GLY A 472 3.33 33.96 29.84
CA GLY A 472 2.49 32.80 30.08
C GLY A 472 3.06 31.91 31.17
N GLY A 473 4.36 31.60 31.09
CA GLY A 473 5.04 30.66 31.98
C GLY A 473 4.96 29.20 31.49
N ALA A 474 5.63 28.31 32.22
CA ALA A 474 5.72 26.89 31.87
C ALA A 474 4.37 26.17 31.93
N ASN A 475 4.08 25.30 30.96
CA ASN A 475 2.83 24.52 30.86
C ASN A 475 1.58 25.42 30.81
N LYS A 476 1.63 26.46 29.99
CA LYS A 476 0.56 27.45 29.86
C LYS A 476 0.20 27.69 28.41
N ALA A 477 -1.07 28.00 28.18
CA ALA A 477 -1.53 28.55 26.91
C ALA A 477 -1.73 30.06 27.05
N ILE A 478 -1.23 30.85 26.11
CA ILE A 478 -1.40 32.31 26.04
C ILE A 478 -1.86 32.72 24.64
N ALA A 479 -2.94 33.50 24.59
CA ALA A 479 -3.41 34.12 23.36
C ALA A 479 -2.91 35.56 23.28
N PHE A 480 -2.33 35.96 22.16
CA PHE A 480 -1.77 37.29 21.95
C PHE A 480 -1.96 37.76 20.50
N ARG A 481 -1.74 39.05 20.26
CA ARG A 481 -1.80 39.62 18.90
C ARG A 481 -0.41 40.01 18.43
N TYR A 482 -0.18 39.86 17.13
CA TYR A 482 0.98 40.42 16.46
C TYR A 482 0.60 40.74 15.01
N GLY A 483 0.82 41.99 14.60
CA GLY A 483 0.34 42.47 13.30
C GLY A 483 -1.19 42.39 13.17
N ALA A 484 -1.67 41.82 12.07
CA ALA A 484 -3.10 41.65 11.79
C ALA A 484 -3.70 40.40 12.43
N ASP A 485 -2.86 39.48 12.92
CA ASP A 485 -3.26 38.14 13.30
C ASP A 485 -3.31 37.97 14.82
N THR A 486 -4.05 36.93 15.22
CA THR A 486 -4.09 36.44 16.59
C THR A 486 -3.32 35.13 16.66
N TYR A 487 -2.53 34.96 17.71
CA TYR A 487 -1.73 33.77 17.94
C TYR A 487 -2.10 33.15 19.29
N ILE A 488 -2.06 31.83 19.37
CA ILE A 488 -2.18 31.07 20.61
C ILE A 488 -0.92 30.22 20.73
N LEU A 489 -0.09 30.53 21.72
CA LEU A 489 1.06 29.73 22.08
C LEU A 489 0.64 28.74 23.17
N VAL A 490 0.96 27.47 22.97
CA VAL A 490 0.83 26.40 23.97
C VAL A 490 2.24 25.94 24.32
N ASN A 491 2.67 26.19 25.55
CA ASN A 491 4.02 25.92 26.00
C ASN A 491 4.13 24.58 26.75
N ASP A 492 5.18 23.80 26.47
CA ASP A 492 5.43 22.47 27.04
C ASP A 492 6.17 22.48 28.39
N GLY A 493 6.67 23.65 28.79
CA GLY A 493 7.41 23.89 30.02
C GLY A 493 8.87 23.44 30.03
N ALA A 494 9.40 22.88 28.94
CA ALA A 494 10.79 22.42 28.86
C ALA A 494 11.77 23.59 28.65
N ALA A 495 11.36 24.59 27.88
CA ALA A 495 12.06 25.84 27.69
C ALA A 495 11.08 27.02 27.79
N VAL A 496 11.60 28.25 27.90
CA VAL A 496 10.75 29.45 27.83
C VAL A 496 10.01 29.48 26.51
N LEU A 497 10.71 29.28 25.38
CA LEU A 497 10.14 29.02 24.07
C LEU A 497 11.00 27.92 23.44
N GLY A 498 10.40 26.79 23.07
CA GLY A 498 11.11 25.63 22.55
C GLY A 498 10.49 25.06 21.28
N GLU A 499 11.24 24.23 20.56
CA GLU A 499 10.76 23.57 19.33
C GLU A 499 9.56 22.64 19.58
N ASN A 500 9.41 22.13 20.81
CA ASN A 500 8.31 21.27 21.20
C ASN A 500 7.04 22.04 21.60
N ASP A 501 7.08 23.37 21.70
CA ASP A 501 5.88 24.19 21.89
C ASP A 501 4.98 24.12 20.65
N SER A 502 3.80 24.70 20.72
CA SER A 502 2.94 24.83 19.54
C SER A 502 2.38 26.24 19.40
N LEU A 503 2.39 26.74 18.17
CA LEU A 503 1.85 28.06 17.83
C LEU A 503 0.69 27.89 16.85
N VAL A 504 -0.49 28.38 17.23
CA VAL A 504 -1.67 28.41 16.38
C VAL A 504 -1.93 29.85 15.95
N LYS A 505 -2.03 30.09 14.65
CA LYS A 505 -2.32 31.38 14.04
C LYS A 505 -3.78 31.42 13.59
N LEU A 506 -4.53 32.41 14.06
CA LEU A 506 -5.89 32.71 13.64
C LEU A 506 -5.88 33.99 12.79
N THR A 507 -6.23 33.84 11.52
CA THR A 507 -6.41 35.00 10.63
C THR A 507 -7.85 35.50 10.70
N GLY A 508 -8.03 36.83 10.72
CA GLY A 508 -9.36 37.46 10.79
C GLY A 508 -9.90 37.74 12.20
N VAL A 509 -9.20 37.33 13.26
CA VAL A 509 -9.58 37.62 14.66
C VAL A 509 -8.91 38.90 15.14
N THR A 510 -9.68 39.99 15.20
CA THR A 510 -9.16 41.33 15.56
C THR A 510 -9.26 41.68 17.04
N ALA A 511 -9.95 40.87 17.85
CA ALA A 511 -10.09 41.09 19.29
C ALA A 511 -10.12 39.77 20.06
N LEU A 512 -9.35 39.69 21.14
CA LEU A 512 -9.39 38.61 22.13
C LEU A 512 -9.92 39.20 23.44
N ALA A 513 -11.11 38.77 23.88
CA ALA A 513 -11.61 39.07 25.22
C ALA A 513 -11.21 37.92 26.16
N GLU A 514 -10.88 38.19 27.43
CA GLU A 514 -10.52 37.11 28.36
C GLU A 514 -11.63 36.05 28.52
N ALA A 515 -12.90 36.42 28.35
CA ALA A 515 -14.05 35.53 28.39
C ALA A 515 -14.21 34.62 27.14
N SER A 516 -13.42 34.85 26.08
CA SER A 516 -13.56 34.15 24.78
C SER A 516 -12.96 32.74 24.73
N TRP A 517 -12.36 32.26 25.83
CA TRP A 517 -11.74 30.94 25.91
C TRP A 517 -11.78 30.38 27.34
N THR A 518 -12.20 29.12 27.46
CA THR A 518 -12.40 28.38 28.71
C THR A 518 -11.45 27.19 28.78
N VAL A 519 -10.94 26.88 29.97
CA VAL A 519 -10.22 25.62 30.22
C VAL A 519 -11.24 24.59 30.68
N ALA A 520 -11.25 23.43 30.03
CA ALA A 520 -12.12 22.31 30.39
C ALA A 520 -11.54 21.52 31.57
#